data_AF-A0A4S2K9I7-F1
#
_entry.id   AF-A0A4S2K9I7-F1
#
_cell.length_a   1.000
_cell.length_b   1.000
_cell.length_c   1.000
_cell.angle_alpha   90.00
_cell.angle_beta   90.00
_cell.angle_gamma   90.00
#
_symmetry.space_group_name_H-M   'P 1'
#
loop_
_entity.id
_entity.type
_entity.pdbx_description
1 polymer ?
#
loop_
_entity_poly.entity_id
_entity_poly.type
_entity_poly.pdbx_seq_one_letter_code
_entity_poly.pdbx_strand_id
1 'polypeptide(L)'
;DEGNCSERSIQEFPEVFTYEQRCQGAVVLHLLFGFYCFILTAFVCNDYLLPALDIICTRLNISTDVAGATFLATASCFPELFVNVVGTFLTESDLGVGTVMGGAVFNTFATPACGALSAMHAIPLEWRILTRDCVIYVISVAVLVIIMWDGIIKLYEAIILMVLFVGYLIILFSSKCIVRWHNKLAHLYFCKTRSTDLNEEETS
;
A
#
# COMPACT_ATOMS: atom_id res chain seq x y z
N ASP A 1 -7.18 -6.17 -43.92
CA ASP A 1 -6.60 -5.44 -42.80
C ASP A 1 -6.15 -6.42 -41.74
N GLU A 2 -4.88 -6.79 -41.87
CA GLU A 2 -4.19 -7.73 -40.99
C GLU A 2 -4.08 -7.09 -39.60
N GLY A 3 -4.78 -7.68 -38.64
CA GLY A 3 -4.74 -7.30 -37.25
C GLY A 3 -3.34 -7.46 -36.70
N ASN A 4 -2.63 -6.33 -36.61
CA ASN A 4 -1.36 -6.22 -35.91
C ASN A 4 -1.63 -6.39 -34.40
N CYS A 5 -1.77 -7.64 -33.96
CA CYS A 5 -1.80 -7.98 -32.55
C CYS A 5 -0.40 -7.74 -31.99
N SER A 6 -0.28 -6.77 -31.07
CA SER A 6 0.90 -6.60 -30.23
C SER A 6 1.31 -7.94 -29.63
N GLU A 7 2.61 -8.27 -29.66
CA GLU A 7 3.15 -9.49 -29.07
C GLU A 7 2.75 -9.58 -27.58
N ARG A 8 2.51 -10.81 -27.10
CA ARG A 8 2.10 -11.02 -25.70
C ARG A 8 3.31 -10.81 -24.79
N SER A 9 3.20 -9.96 -23.77
CA SER A 9 4.26 -9.76 -22.75
C SER A 9 4.75 -11.02 -22.05
N ILE A 10 4.08 -12.16 -22.18
CA ILE A 10 4.57 -13.47 -21.71
C ILE A 10 5.85 -13.90 -22.47
N GLN A 11 6.06 -13.43 -23.70
CA GLN A 11 7.22 -13.79 -24.53
C GLN A 11 8.48 -12.95 -24.22
N GLU A 12 8.34 -11.80 -23.54
CA GLU A 12 9.47 -10.96 -23.10
C GLU A 12 10.20 -11.55 -21.87
N PHE A 13 9.54 -12.39 -21.09
CA PHE A 13 10.18 -13.05 -19.95
C PHE A 13 10.90 -14.32 -20.40
N PRO A 14 12.17 -14.53 -20.00
CA PRO A 14 12.90 -15.73 -20.38
C PRO A 14 12.16 -16.98 -19.89
N GLU A 15 11.63 -17.78 -20.82
CA GLU A 15 10.93 -19.01 -20.48
C GLU A 15 11.93 -20.04 -19.96
N VAL A 16 11.96 -20.21 -18.63
CA VAL A 16 12.80 -21.22 -17.96
C VAL A 16 12.33 -22.66 -18.30
N PHE A 17 11.11 -22.84 -18.82
CA PHE A 17 10.52 -24.15 -19.13
C PHE A 17 9.75 -24.18 -20.45
N THR A 18 9.92 -25.26 -21.23
CA THR A 18 9.31 -25.47 -22.56
C THR A 18 7.81 -25.85 -22.46
N TYR A 19 7.00 -25.49 -23.47
CA TYR A 19 5.55 -25.75 -23.54
C TYR A 19 5.15 -27.22 -23.29
N GLU A 20 5.94 -28.18 -23.79
CA GLU A 20 5.76 -29.62 -23.58
C GLU A 20 5.83 -30.02 -22.08
N GLN A 21 6.67 -29.38 -21.28
CA GLN A 21 6.82 -29.66 -19.84
C GLN A 21 5.66 -29.08 -19.01
N ARG A 22 5.03 -27.99 -19.45
CA ARG A 22 3.82 -27.43 -18.81
C ARG A 22 2.62 -28.38 -18.97
N CYS A 23 2.46 -29.05 -20.12
CA CYS A 23 1.38 -30.02 -20.36
C CYS A 23 1.54 -31.34 -19.58
N GLN A 24 2.76 -31.71 -19.18
CA GLN A 24 3.03 -32.94 -18.41
C GLN A 24 2.92 -32.77 -16.87
N GLY A 25 2.43 -31.64 -16.38
CA GLY A 25 2.15 -31.42 -14.94
C GLY A 25 3.02 -30.37 -14.25
N ALA A 26 3.93 -29.69 -14.95
CA ALA A 26 4.73 -28.61 -14.35
C ALA A 26 3.88 -27.42 -13.87
N VAL A 27 2.64 -27.27 -14.36
CA VAL A 27 1.67 -26.30 -13.82
C VAL A 27 1.35 -26.59 -12.36
N VAL A 28 1.21 -27.86 -11.97
CA VAL A 28 0.94 -28.24 -10.57
C VAL A 28 2.14 -27.90 -9.70
N LEU A 29 3.37 -28.11 -10.19
CA LEU A 29 4.58 -27.74 -9.47
C LEU A 29 4.68 -26.23 -9.26
N HIS A 30 4.35 -25.42 -10.27
CA HIS A 30 4.30 -23.96 -10.13
C HIS A 30 3.23 -23.50 -9.12
N LEU A 31 2.05 -24.12 -9.11
CA LEU A 31 1.00 -23.81 -8.14
C LEU A 31 1.43 -24.16 -6.72
N LEU A 32 2.05 -25.34 -6.52
CA LEU A 32 2.57 -25.75 -5.22
C LEU A 32 3.69 -24.83 -4.74
N PHE A 33 4.61 -24.46 -5.64
CA PHE A 33 5.68 -23.51 -5.33
C PHE A 33 5.12 -22.13 -4.96
N GLY A 34 4.17 -21.61 -5.73
CA GLY A 34 3.50 -20.34 -5.42
C GLY A 34 2.79 -20.36 -4.07
N PHE A 35 2.07 -21.44 -3.76
CA PHE A 35 1.40 -21.62 -2.48
C PHE A 35 2.41 -21.73 -1.31
N TYR A 36 3.52 -22.45 -1.52
CA TYR A 36 4.61 -22.53 -0.56
C TYR A 36 5.22 -21.15 -0.28
N CYS A 37 5.52 -20.37 -1.32
CA CYS A 37 6.01 -19.00 -1.18
C CYS A 37 5.01 -18.11 -0.44
N PHE A 38 3.71 -18.23 -0.73
CA PHE A 38 2.67 -17.47 -0.05
C PHE A 38 2.64 -17.77 1.46
N ILE A 39 2.65 -19.06 1.85
CA ILE A 39 2.70 -19.46 3.26
C ILE A 39 4.00 -18.97 3.91
N LEU A 40 5.13 -19.10 3.23
CA LEU A 40 6.42 -18.66 3.73
C LEU A 40 6.43 -17.16 4.03
N THR A 41 5.92 -16.33 3.11
CA THR A 41 5.81 -14.88 3.33
C THR A 41 4.87 -14.57 4.49
N ALA A 42 3.72 -15.23 4.60
CA ALA A 42 2.80 -15.04 5.72
C ALA A 42 3.45 -15.38 7.07
N PHE A 43 4.17 -16.50 7.15
CA PHE A 43 4.90 -16.94 8.33
C PHE A 43 6.03 -15.95 8.69
N VAL A 44 6.83 -15.52 7.71
CA VAL A 44 7.89 -14.54 7.92
C VAL A 44 7.34 -13.20 8.42
N CYS A 45 6.21 -12.74 7.85
CA CYS A 45 5.55 -11.52 8.30
C CYS A 45 5.07 -11.63 9.76
N ASN A 46 4.45 -12.75 10.14
CA ASN A 46 3.88 -12.89 11.48
C ASN A 46 4.96 -13.12 12.55
N ASP A 47 5.87 -14.07 12.33
CA ASP A 47 6.78 -14.56 13.37
C ASP A 47 8.14 -13.86 13.41
N TYR A 48 8.55 -13.20 12.31
CA TYR A 48 9.85 -12.52 12.25
C TYR A 48 9.74 -11.01 12.07
N LEU A 49 8.89 -10.54 11.15
CA LEU A 49 8.78 -9.11 10.86
C LEU A 49 8.18 -8.34 12.04
N LEU A 50 7.04 -8.77 12.61
CA LEU A 50 6.40 -8.06 13.72
C LEU A 50 7.31 -7.95 14.97
N PRO A 51 7.98 -9.02 15.45
CA PRO A 51 8.90 -8.89 16.59
C PRO A 51 10.14 -8.04 16.28
N ALA A 52 10.67 -8.12 15.06
CA ALA A 52 11.78 -7.27 14.65
C ALA A 52 11.39 -5.78 14.69
N LEU A 53 10.18 -5.45 14.25
CA LEU A 53 9.65 -4.09 14.34
C LEU A 53 9.53 -3.62 15.79
N ASP A 54 9.06 -4.46 16.71
CA ASP A 54 8.95 -4.11 18.13
C ASP A 54 10.31 -3.79 18.77
N ILE A 55 11.33 -4.59 18.45
CA ILE A 55 12.71 -4.35 18.90
C ILE A 55 13.22 -3.02 18.33
N ILE A 56 13.02 -2.77 17.03
CA ILE A 56 13.44 -1.51 16.38
C ILE A 56 12.77 -0.30 17.03
N CYS A 57 11.47 -0.38 17.31
CA CYS A 57 10.72 0.69 17.97
C CYS A 57 11.25 0.95 19.39
N THR A 58 11.53 -0.11 20.15
CA THR A 58 12.10 -0.03 21.51
C THR A 58 13.47 0.64 21.49
N ARG A 59 14.31 0.36 20.49
CA ARG A 59 15.64 0.97 20.35
C ARG A 59 15.60 2.43 19.90
N LEU A 60 14.62 2.80 19.08
CA LEU A 60 14.44 4.16 18.57
C LEU A 60 13.72 5.10 19.56
N ASN A 61 13.19 4.59 20.68
CA ASN A 61 12.41 5.36 21.66
C ASN A 61 11.17 6.05 21.05
N ILE A 62 10.57 5.42 20.04
CA ILE A 62 9.35 5.90 19.37
C ILE A 62 8.21 4.96 19.75
N SER A 63 6.99 5.51 19.86
CA SER A 63 5.78 4.73 20.07
C SER A 63 5.66 3.62 19.00
N THR A 64 5.59 2.38 19.48
CA THR A 64 5.55 1.13 18.70
C THR A 64 4.46 1.14 17.65
N ASP A 65 3.30 1.74 17.93
CA ASP A 65 2.19 1.82 16.99
C ASP A 65 2.49 2.68 15.76
N VAL A 66 3.19 3.80 15.95
CA VAL A 66 3.45 4.77 14.86
C VAL A 66 4.63 4.33 14.01
N ALA A 67 5.71 3.90 14.64
CA ALA A 67 6.87 3.37 13.95
C ALA A 67 6.55 2.03 13.28
N GLY A 68 5.84 1.13 13.97
CA GLY A 68 5.36 -0.13 13.43
C GLY A 68 4.47 0.08 12.20
N ALA A 69 3.48 0.97 12.26
CA ALA A 69 2.64 1.27 11.10
C ALA A 69 3.45 1.81 9.90
N THR A 70 4.45 2.65 10.15
CA THR A 70 5.28 3.24 9.09
C THR A 70 6.21 2.21 8.46
N PHE A 71 6.93 1.44 9.28
CA PHE A 71 7.86 0.41 8.78
C PHE A 71 7.12 -0.76 8.15
N LEU A 72 5.98 -1.18 8.69
CA LEU A 72 5.14 -2.23 8.09
C LEU A 72 4.60 -1.79 6.73
N ALA A 73 4.06 -0.56 6.63
CA ALA A 73 3.61 0.00 5.36
C ALA A 73 4.76 0.15 4.34
N THR A 74 5.95 0.56 4.78
CA THR A 74 7.13 0.67 3.91
C THR A 74 7.59 -0.72 3.45
N ALA A 75 7.64 -1.69 4.36
CA ALA A 75 8.05 -3.06 4.07
C ALA A 75 7.09 -3.76 3.10
N SER A 76 5.78 -3.53 3.22
CA SER A 76 4.79 -4.12 2.30
C SER A 76 4.84 -3.52 0.89
N CYS A 77 5.19 -2.24 0.75
CA CYS A 77 5.31 -1.59 -0.56
C CYS A 77 6.65 -1.88 -1.28
N PHE A 78 7.68 -2.31 -0.54
CA PHE A 78 9.00 -2.55 -1.11
C PHE A 78 9.04 -3.67 -2.17
N PRO A 79 8.40 -4.84 -1.97
CA PRO A 79 8.29 -5.87 -2.99
C PRO A 79 7.59 -5.37 -4.27
N GLU A 80 6.50 -4.60 -4.13
CA GLU A 80 5.80 -4.01 -5.26
C GLU A 80 6.71 -3.05 -6.02
N LEU A 81 7.41 -2.16 -5.31
CA LEU A 81 8.39 -1.26 -5.92
C LEU A 81 9.49 -2.04 -6.65
N PHE A 82 10.02 -3.09 -6.05
CA PHE A 82 11.06 -3.91 -6.66
C PHE A 82 10.58 -4.59 -7.94
N VAL A 83 9.40 -5.23 -7.92
CA VAL A 83 8.79 -5.85 -9.11
C VAL A 83 8.53 -4.81 -10.20
N ASN A 84 8.06 -3.61 -9.84
CA ASN A 84 7.81 -2.54 -10.81
C ASN A 84 9.10 -2.03 -11.45
N VAL A 85 10.16 -1.85 -10.65
CA VAL A 85 11.47 -1.42 -11.15
C VAL A 85 12.06 -2.46 -12.08
N VAL A 86 12.10 -3.73 -11.65
CA VAL A 86 12.62 -4.83 -12.48
C VAL A 86 11.78 -5.02 -13.74
N GLY A 87 10.45 -4.95 -13.63
CA GLY A 87 9.54 -5.03 -14.78
C GLY A 87 9.76 -3.88 -15.78
N THR A 88 9.97 -2.65 -15.31
CA THR A 88 10.24 -1.51 -16.19
C THR A 88 11.59 -1.63 -16.91
N PHE A 89 12.58 -2.30 -16.31
CA PHE A 89 13.88 -2.54 -16.95
C PHE A 89 13.88 -3.73 -17.92
N LEU A 90 12.99 -4.72 -17.74
CA LEU A 90 12.91 -5.93 -18.58
C LEU A 90 11.90 -5.82 -19.72
N THR A 91 10.85 -5.02 -19.55
CA THR A 91 9.78 -4.83 -20.54
C THR A 91 9.98 -3.46 -21.18
N GLU A 92 10.40 -3.39 -22.45
CA GLU A 92 10.52 -2.12 -23.21
C GLU A 92 9.14 -1.56 -23.65
N SER A 93 8.06 -2.16 -23.14
CA SER A 93 6.69 -1.99 -23.62
C SER A 93 5.77 -1.32 -22.57
N ASP A 94 4.90 -0.40 -22.98
CA ASP A 94 3.89 0.30 -22.14
C ASP A 94 2.90 -0.62 -21.40
N LEU A 95 2.90 -1.91 -21.73
CA LEU A 95 2.11 -2.97 -21.08
C LEU A 95 2.43 -3.13 -19.59
N GLY A 96 3.65 -2.78 -19.17
CA GLY A 96 4.07 -2.84 -17.77
C GLY A 96 3.27 -1.90 -16.87
N VAL A 97 3.08 -0.64 -17.29
CA VAL A 97 2.45 0.40 -16.46
C VAL A 97 0.99 0.07 -16.12
N GLY A 98 0.24 -0.49 -17.09
CA GLY A 98 -1.14 -0.92 -16.88
C GLY A 98 -1.29 -2.04 -15.85
N THR A 99 -0.36 -3.01 -15.87
CA THR A 99 -0.32 -4.12 -14.90
C THR A 99 0.02 -3.62 -13.49
N VAL A 100 0.99 -2.71 -13.40
CA VAL A 100 1.40 -2.09 -12.13
C VAL A 100 0.24 -1.28 -11.52
N MET A 101 -0.42 -0.43 -12.32
CA MET A 101 -1.55 0.36 -11.85
C MET A 101 -2.72 -0.54 -11.42
N GLY A 102 -3.05 -1.56 -12.20
CA GLY A 102 -4.11 -2.52 -11.87
C GLY A 102 -3.84 -3.26 -10.55
N GLY A 103 -2.60 -3.69 -10.34
CA GLY A 103 -2.16 -4.32 -9.09
C GLY A 103 -2.29 -3.41 -7.87
N ALA A 104 -1.87 -2.14 -8.00
CA ALA A 104 -1.96 -1.15 -6.92
C ALA A 104 -3.42 -0.82 -6.55
N VAL A 105 -4.30 -0.67 -7.55
CA VAL A 105 -5.74 -0.48 -7.36
C VAL A 105 -6.34 -1.69 -6.68
N PHE A 106 -6.03 -2.89 -7.17
CA PHE A 106 -6.50 -4.13 -6.56
C PHE A 106 -6.07 -4.24 -5.10
N ASN A 107 -4.79 -4.03 -4.77
CA ASN A 107 -4.31 -4.12 -3.39
C ASN A 107 -4.99 -3.10 -2.46
N THR A 108 -5.17 -1.87 -2.94
CA THR A 108 -5.81 -0.78 -2.16
C THR A 108 -7.26 -1.09 -1.79
N PHE A 109 -8.01 -1.80 -2.63
CA PHE A 109 -9.39 -2.19 -2.34
C PHE A 109 -9.51 -3.58 -1.71
N ALA A 110 -8.78 -4.56 -2.22
CA ALA A 110 -8.86 -5.95 -1.80
C ALA A 110 -8.32 -6.17 -0.39
N THR A 111 -7.21 -5.53 -0.02
CA THR A 111 -6.63 -5.71 1.33
C THR A 111 -7.56 -5.22 2.44
N PRO A 112 -8.13 -4.00 2.39
CA PRO A 112 -9.13 -3.57 3.36
C PRO A 112 -10.43 -4.39 3.30
N ALA A 113 -10.87 -4.83 2.12
CA ALA A 113 -12.08 -5.66 1.98
C ALA A 113 -11.90 -7.03 2.64
N CYS A 114 -10.80 -7.73 2.36
CA CYS A 114 -10.45 -8.99 3.01
C CYS A 114 -10.23 -8.82 4.51
N GLY A 115 -9.60 -7.72 4.93
CA GLY A 115 -9.43 -7.36 6.34
C GLY A 115 -10.77 -7.13 7.04
N ALA A 116 -11.71 -6.43 6.40
CA ALA A 116 -13.05 -6.18 6.93
C ALA A 116 -13.90 -7.46 7.02
N LEU A 117 -13.79 -8.36 6.03
CA LEU A 117 -14.46 -9.66 6.05
C LEU A 117 -13.89 -10.60 7.13
N SER A 118 -12.59 -10.50 7.41
CA SER A 118 -11.91 -11.31 8.42
C SER A 118 -12.01 -10.72 9.83
N ALA A 119 -12.33 -9.43 9.95
CA ALA A 119 -12.48 -8.75 11.23
C ALA A 119 -13.78 -9.20 11.91
N MET A 120 -13.67 -9.91 13.04
CA MET A 120 -14.81 -10.29 13.88
C MET A 120 -15.43 -9.11 14.64
N HIS A 121 -14.78 -7.94 14.66
CA HIS A 121 -15.24 -6.76 15.38
C HIS A 121 -15.36 -5.55 14.45
N ALA A 122 -16.35 -4.70 14.72
CA ALA A 122 -16.56 -3.46 13.98
C ALA A 122 -15.39 -2.50 14.23
N ILE A 123 -14.60 -2.25 13.19
CA ILE A 123 -13.57 -1.22 13.19
C ILE A 123 -14.29 0.12 12.98
N PRO A 124 -14.23 1.08 13.91
CA PRO A 124 -14.86 2.37 13.72
C PRO A 124 -14.11 3.15 12.63
N LEU A 125 -14.60 3.09 11.39
CA LEU A 125 -14.10 3.87 10.28
C LEU A 125 -14.81 5.22 10.24
N GLU A 126 -14.04 6.30 10.36
CA GLU A 126 -14.58 7.64 10.19
C GLU A 126 -14.84 7.92 8.70
N TRP A 127 -16.12 7.92 8.34
CA TRP A 127 -16.60 8.05 6.95
C TRP A 127 -16.01 9.24 6.19
N ARG A 128 -15.78 10.36 6.90
CA ARG A 128 -15.20 11.58 6.31
C ARG A 128 -13.76 11.39 5.84
N ILE A 129 -12.98 10.56 6.53
CA ILE A 129 -11.58 10.31 6.17
C ILE A 129 -11.53 9.34 5.00
N LEU A 130 -12.35 8.27 5.06
CA LEU A 130 -12.41 7.25 4.02
C LEU A 130 -12.86 7.83 2.67
N THR A 131 -13.92 8.61 2.65
CA THR A 131 -14.44 9.21 1.42
C THR A 131 -13.45 10.18 0.79
N ARG A 132 -12.74 10.98 1.59
CA ARG A 132 -11.68 11.88 1.09
C ARG A 132 -10.54 11.09 0.44
N ASP A 133 -10.08 10.02 1.08
CA ASP A 133 -8.97 9.22 0.58
C ASP A 133 -9.37 8.48 -0.72
N CYS A 134 -10.59 7.94 -0.80
CA CYS A 134 -11.12 7.34 -2.04
C CYS A 134 -11.30 8.35 -3.18
N VAL A 135 -11.83 9.55 -2.91
CA VAL A 135 -12.04 10.58 -3.95
C VAL A 135 -10.70 11.04 -4.52
N ILE A 136 -9.71 11.31 -3.68
CA ILE A 136 -8.39 11.74 -4.15
C ILE A 136 -7.69 10.61 -4.90
N TYR A 137 -7.87 9.36 -4.48
CA TYR A 137 -7.36 8.20 -5.19
C TYR A 137 -7.95 8.08 -6.60
N VAL A 138 -9.27 8.18 -6.74
CA VAL A 138 -9.96 8.15 -8.04
C VAL A 138 -9.48 9.29 -8.95
N ILE A 139 -9.32 10.51 -8.41
CA ILE A 139 -8.78 11.64 -9.17
C ILE A 139 -7.36 11.35 -9.66
N SER A 140 -6.51 10.78 -8.80
CA SER A 140 -5.11 10.45 -9.14
C SER A 140 -5.04 9.42 -10.27
N VAL A 141 -5.86 8.37 -10.21
CA VAL A 141 -5.97 7.35 -11.27
C VAL A 141 -6.51 7.97 -12.56
N ALA A 142 -7.52 8.84 -12.48
CA ALA A 142 -8.08 9.51 -13.66
C ALA A 142 -7.04 10.40 -14.38
N VAL A 143 -6.25 11.18 -13.62
CA VAL A 143 -5.16 12.00 -14.18
C VAL A 143 -4.11 11.12 -14.84
N LEU A 144 -3.76 9.99 -14.23
CA LEU A 144 -2.82 9.03 -14.80
C LEU A 144 -3.33 8.44 -16.12
N VAL A 145 -4.61 8.05 -16.19
CA VAL A 145 -5.24 7.55 -17.44
C VAL A 145 -5.23 8.60 -18.54
N ILE A 146 -5.46 9.87 -18.21
CA ILE A 146 -5.41 10.98 -19.18
C ILE A 146 -4.00 11.15 -19.75
N ILE A 147 -2.97 11.13 -18.90
CA ILE A 147 -1.56 11.23 -19.33
C ILE A 147 -1.17 10.05 -20.22
N MET A 148 -1.66 8.86 -19.91
CA MET A 148 -1.38 7.65 -20.69
C MET A 148 -2.13 7.60 -22.03
N TRP A 149 -3.12 8.45 -22.27
CA TRP A 149 -3.94 8.41 -23.49
C TRP A 149 -3.12 8.62 -24.77
N ASP A 150 -2.08 9.45 -24.69
CA ASP A 150 -1.22 9.78 -25.85
C ASP A 150 -0.14 8.72 -26.11
N GLY A 151 -0.02 7.69 -25.26
CA GLY A 151 0.94 6.58 -25.40
C GLY A 151 2.42 6.98 -25.30
N ILE A 152 2.72 8.23 -24.93
CA ILE A 152 4.09 8.74 -24.79
C ILE A 152 4.17 9.51 -23.48
N ILE A 153 4.86 8.97 -22.49
CA ILE A 153 5.05 9.62 -21.19
C ILE A 153 6.25 10.55 -21.27
N LYS A 154 6.01 11.86 -21.21
CA LYS A 154 7.10 12.86 -21.17
C LYS A 154 7.52 13.13 -19.73
N LEU A 155 8.79 13.52 -19.54
CA LEU A 155 9.36 13.78 -18.21
C LEU A 155 8.55 14.80 -17.40
N TYR A 156 7.98 15.82 -18.04
CA TYR A 156 7.17 16.82 -17.33
C TYR A 156 5.84 16.24 -16.82
N GLU A 157 5.24 15.27 -17.51
CA GLU A 157 4.01 14.58 -17.05
C GLU A 157 4.29 13.71 -15.83
N ALA A 158 5.43 13.00 -15.85
CA ALA A 158 5.92 12.25 -14.69
C ALA A 158 6.20 13.16 -13.48
N ILE A 159 6.81 14.33 -13.71
CA ILE A 159 7.04 15.34 -12.66
C ILE A 159 5.70 15.87 -12.11
N ILE A 160 4.71 16.15 -12.98
CA ILE A 160 3.37 16.59 -12.56
C ILE A 160 2.71 15.55 -11.66
N LEU A 161 2.77 14.27 -12.02
CA LEU A 161 2.26 13.17 -11.20
C LEU A 161 2.97 13.08 -9.85
N MET A 162 4.29 13.24 -9.83
CA MET A 162 5.07 13.24 -8.60
C MET A 162 4.75 14.44 -7.69
N VAL A 163 4.57 15.63 -8.27
CA VAL A 163 4.14 16.83 -7.53
C VAL A 163 2.72 16.66 -6.98
N LEU A 164 1.80 16.08 -7.76
CA LEU A 164 0.44 15.78 -7.30
C LEU A 164 0.46 14.81 -6.12
N PHE A 165 1.29 13.77 -6.19
CA PHE A 165 1.49 12.82 -5.10
C PHE A 165 2.07 13.48 -3.83
N VAL A 166 3.15 14.26 -3.96
CA VAL A 166 3.74 14.99 -2.83
C VAL A 166 2.76 16.03 -2.26
N GLY A 167 2.01 16.72 -3.12
CA GLY A 167 0.96 17.65 -2.71
C GLY A 167 -0.15 16.96 -1.92
N TYR A 168 -0.59 15.78 -2.35
CA TYR A 168 -1.51 14.94 -1.58
C TYR A 168 -0.93 14.55 -0.23
N LEU A 169 0.33 14.11 -0.16
CA LEU A 169 0.99 13.79 1.10
C LEU A 169 1.05 15.01 2.03
N ILE A 170 1.32 16.21 1.51
CA ILE A 170 1.34 17.46 2.30
C ILE A 170 -0.06 17.78 2.84
N ILE A 171 -1.12 17.65 2.04
CA ILE A 171 -2.52 17.86 2.47
C ILE A 171 -2.89 16.84 3.55
N LEU A 172 -2.52 15.57 3.35
CA LEU A 172 -2.76 14.49 4.29
C LEU A 172 -2.01 14.72 5.61
N PHE A 173 -0.73 15.10 5.54
CA PHE A 173 0.10 15.37 6.71
C PHE A 173 -0.37 16.61 7.46
N SER A 174 -0.74 17.69 6.76
CA SER A 174 -1.32 18.89 7.38
C SER A 174 -2.63 18.57 8.09
N SER A 175 -3.51 17.79 7.44
CA SER A 175 -4.78 17.36 8.02
C SER A 175 -4.59 16.43 9.22
N LYS A 176 -3.69 15.45 9.14
CA LYS A 176 -3.40 14.51 10.23
C LYS A 176 -2.62 15.16 11.37
N CYS A 177 -1.74 16.11 11.09
CA CYS A 177 -1.05 16.90 12.12
C CYS A 177 -2.08 17.72 12.89
N ILE A 178 -3.01 18.39 12.20
CA ILE A 178 -4.12 19.10 12.85
C ILE A 178 -5.00 18.18 13.69
N VAL A 179 -5.38 16.99 13.20
CA VAL A 179 -6.19 16.03 13.98
C VAL A 179 -5.41 15.42 15.15
N ARG A 180 -4.11 15.10 14.99
CA ARG A 180 -3.24 14.63 16.08
C ARG A 180 -3.02 15.71 17.14
N TRP A 181 -2.84 16.96 16.72
CA TRP A 181 -2.74 18.11 17.61
C TRP A 181 -4.06 18.34 18.35
N HIS A 182 -5.21 18.23 17.67
CA HIS A 182 -6.53 18.36 18.30
C HIS A 182 -6.82 17.23 19.29
N ASN A 183 -6.46 15.98 18.97
CA ASN A 183 -6.59 14.85 19.90
C ASN A 183 -5.61 14.96 21.08
N LYS A 184 -4.38 15.42 20.86
CA LYS A 184 -3.44 15.71 21.96
C LYS A 184 -3.95 16.83 22.87
N LEU A 185 -4.49 17.90 22.30
CA LEU A 185 -5.07 19.02 23.04
C LEU A 185 -6.36 18.60 23.78
N ALA A 186 -7.23 17.81 23.16
CA ALA A 186 -8.43 17.27 23.79
C ALA A 186 -8.08 16.32 24.95
N HIS A 187 -7.06 15.47 24.79
CA HIS A 187 -6.59 14.59 25.88
C HIS A 187 -5.93 15.39 27.02
N LEU A 188 -5.23 16.50 26.72
CA LEU A 188 -4.70 17.42 27.73
C LEU A 188 -5.81 18.21 28.43
N TYR A 189 -6.85 18.62 27.71
CA TYR A 189 -8.02 19.30 28.28
C TYR A 189 -8.83 18.36 29.18
N PHE A 190 -9.04 17.11 28.75
CA PHE A 190 -9.76 16.09 29.51
C PHE A 190 -8.97 15.61 30.74
N CYS A 191 -7.64 15.50 30.62
CA CYS A 191 -6.75 15.24 31.77
C CYS A 191 -6.75 16.41 32.76
N LYS A 192 -6.83 17.66 32.25
CA LYS A 192 -6.96 18.85 33.10
C LYS A 192 -8.30 18.91 33.83
N THR A 193 -9.43 18.60 33.17
CA THR A 193 -10.74 18.49 33.84
C THR A 193 -10.73 17.40 34.92
N ARG A 194 -10.23 16.19 34.61
CA ARG A 194 -10.13 15.09 35.59
C ARG A 194 -9.22 15.40 36.79
N SER A 195 -8.19 16.22 36.61
CA SER A 195 -7.34 16.69 37.73
C SER A 195 -7.99 17.75 38.61
N THR A 196 -9.07 18.40 38.15
CA THR A 196 -9.79 19.42 38.92
C THR A 196 -10.86 18.78 39.81
N ASP A 197 -11.52 17.73 39.31
CA ASP A 197 -12.55 16.97 40.06
C ASP A 197 -11.96 16.19 41.26
N LEU A 198 -10.74 15.68 41.15
CA LEU A 198 -10.07 14.96 42.26
C LEU A 198 -9.63 15.87 43.42
N ASN A 199 -9.42 17.17 43.18
CA ASN A 199 -9.01 18.11 44.24
C ASN A 199 -10.20 18.65 45.06
N GLU A 200 -11.42 18.63 44.53
CA GLU A 200 -12.64 19.03 45.27
C GLU A 200 -13.20 17.90 46.16
N GLU A 201 -12.98 16.62 45.80
CA GLU A 201 -13.35 15.48 46.67
C GLU A 201 -12.39 15.29 47.86
N GLU A 202 -11.15 15.80 47.80
CA GLU A 202 -10.17 15.66 48.88
C GLU A 202 -10.21 16.83 49.90
N THR A 203 -11.07 17.84 49.67
CA THR A 203 -11.24 19.02 50.55
C THR A 203 -12.63 19.18 51.17
N SER A 204 -13.53 18.19 51.03
CA SER A 204 -14.82 18.11 51.74
C SER A 204 -14.87 17.02 52.79
#